data_AF-A0A533WJD0-F1
#
_entry.id   AF-A0A533WJD0-F1
#
_cell.length_a   1.000
_cell.length_b   1.000
_cell.length_c   1.000
_cell.angle_alpha   90.00
_cell.angle_beta   90.00
_cell.angle_gamma   90.00
#
_symmetry.space_group_name_H-M   'P 1'
#
loop_
_entity.id
_entity.type
_entity.pdbx_description
1 polymer ?
#
loop_
_entity_poly.entity_id
_entity_poly.type
_entity_poly.pdbx_seq_one_letter_code
_entity_poly.pdbx_strand_id
1 'polypeptide(L)'
;MKSKVRTLLVLFPSDLLDYLNLRIIDILGRDASRPFVEIAKELEISDATVHMRVRRLAAAGIIRKFTIATDSRLLGYDILPSWA
;
A
#
# COMPACT_ATOMS: atom_id res chain seq x y z
N MET A 1 -26.37 20.63 -1.34
CA MET A 1 -25.77 19.33 -0.92
C MET A 1 -25.23 18.45 -2.07
N LYS A 2 -25.19 18.91 -3.35
CA LYS A 2 -24.65 18.13 -4.49
C LYS A 2 -23.23 18.54 -4.95
N SER A 3 -22.66 19.58 -4.34
CA SER A 3 -21.35 20.15 -4.74
C SER A 3 -20.16 19.43 -4.09
N LYS A 4 -20.23 19.09 -2.80
CA LYS A 4 -19.10 18.51 -2.04
C LYS A 4 -18.74 17.07 -2.48
N VAL A 5 -19.72 16.29 -2.93
CA VAL A 5 -19.52 14.91 -3.40
C VAL A 5 -18.79 14.86 -4.74
N ARG A 6 -19.07 15.82 -5.65
CA ARG A 6 -18.34 15.95 -6.92
C ARG A 6 -16.89 16.36 -6.70
N THR A 7 -16.59 17.20 -5.71
CA THR A 7 -15.21 17.55 -5.34
C THR A 7 -14.45 16.34 -4.79
N LEU A 8 -15.08 15.49 -3.97
CA LEU A 8 -14.44 14.25 -3.49
C LEU A 8 -14.15 13.27 -4.62
N LEU A 9 -15.06 13.09 -5.58
CA LEU A 9 -14.86 12.21 -6.75
C LEU A 9 -13.72 12.67 -7.67
N VAL A 10 -13.36 13.96 -7.66
CA VAL A 10 -12.22 14.50 -8.44
C VAL A 10 -10.88 14.29 -7.70
N LEU A 11 -10.89 14.01 -6.39
CA LEU A 11 -9.69 13.86 -5.57
C LEU A 11 -9.18 12.41 -5.49
N PHE A 12 -9.99 11.43 -5.88
CA PHE A 12 -9.59 10.02 -5.94
C PHE A 12 -9.54 9.59 -7.41
N PRO A 13 -8.36 9.40 -8.01
CA PRO A 13 -8.26 8.87 -9.36
C PRO A 13 -8.91 7.48 -9.38
N SER A 14 -10.05 7.36 -10.06
CA SER A 14 -10.82 6.13 -10.23
C SER A 14 -9.96 4.96 -10.71
N ASP A 15 -8.94 5.26 -11.51
CA ASP A 15 -8.05 4.28 -12.13
C ASP A 15 -7.03 3.67 -11.15
N LEU A 16 -6.81 4.30 -9.99
CA LEU A 16 -5.87 3.82 -8.98
C LEU A 16 -6.49 2.82 -7.99
N LEU A 17 -7.81 2.80 -7.85
CA LEU A 17 -8.54 1.86 -6.99
C LEU A 17 -9.25 0.78 -7.82
N ASP A 18 -8.64 0.38 -8.94
CA ASP A 18 -9.10 -0.77 -9.71
C ASP A 18 -8.87 -2.10 -8.95
N TYR A 19 -9.51 -3.16 -9.43
CA TYR A 19 -9.44 -4.49 -8.81
C TYR A 19 -8.00 -4.97 -8.62
N LEU A 20 -7.13 -4.81 -9.62
CA LEU A 20 -5.74 -5.27 -9.54
C LEU A 20 -4.94 -4.51 -8.49
N ASN A 21 -5.10 -3.19 -8.41
CA ASN A 21 -4.42 -2.38 -7.40
C ASN A 21 -4.89 -2.74 -5.99
N LEU A 22 -6.19 -2.97 -5.80
CA LEU A 22 -6.74 -3.42 -4.52
C LEU A 22 -6.17 -4.79 -4.11
N ARG A 23 -6.02 -5.71 -5.05
CA ARG A 23 -5.37 -7.01 -4.82
C ARG A 23 -3.89 -6.86 -4.47
N ILE A 24 -3.15 -6.00 -5.17
CA ILE A 24 -1.74 -5.71 -4.87
C ILE A 24 -1.60 -5.13 -3.46
N ILE A 25 -2.48 -4.19 -3.07
CA ILE A 25 -2.49 -3.60 -1.72
C ILE A 25 -2.78 -4.67 -0.66
N ASP A 26 -3.76 -5.55 -0.90
CA ASP A 26 -4.10 -6.64 0.03
C ASP A 26 -2.94 -7.62 0.22
N ILE A 27 -2.27 -8.02 -0.88
CA ILE A 27 -1.12 -8.92 -0.82
C ILE A 27 0.05 -8.28 -0.06
N LEU A 28 0.44 -7.05 -0.43
CA LEU A 28 1.55 -6.34 0.21
C LEU A 28 1.23 -5.88 1.63
N GLY A 29 -0.05 -5.68 1.95
CA GLY A 29 -0.50 -5.36 3.30
C GLY A 29 -0.36 -6.52 4.27
N ARG A 30 -0.42 -7.76 3.77
CA ARG A 30 -0.16 -8.98 4.55
C ARG A 30 1.33 -9.29 4.65
N ASP A 31 2.04 -9.15 3.53
CA ASP A 31 3.48 -9.32 3.46
C ASP A 31 4.11 -8.35 2.46
N ALA A 32 4.70 -7.28 2.99
CA ALA A 32 5.34 -6.24 2.23
C ALA A 32 6.66 -6.68 1.57
N SER A 33 7.23 -7.82 2.01
CA SER A 33 8.48 -8.38 1.48
C SER A 33 8.26 -9.31 0.28
N ARG A 34 7.00 -9.56 -0.08
CA ARG A 34 6.65 -10.52 -1.12
C ARG A 34 7.21 -10.09 -2.49
N PRO A 35 7.99 -10.94 -3.19
CA PRO A 35 8.57 -10.59 -4.49
C PRO A 35 7.50 -10.26 -5.53
N PHE A 36 7.69 -9.20 -6.30
CA PHE A 36 6.68 -8.77 -7.29
C PHE A 36 6.45 -9.80 -8.39
N VAL A 37 7.48 -10.59 -8.74
CA VAL A 37 7.35 -11.76 -9.64
C VAL A 37 6.31 -12.77 -9.12
N GLU A 38 6.22 -12.99 -7.82
CA GLU A 38 5.23 -13.91 -7.26
C GLU A 38 3.83 -13.32 -7.27
N ILE A 39 3.72 -12.03 -6.95
CA ILE A 39 2.45 -11.28 -7.04
C ILE A 39 1.94 -11.28 -8.49
N ALA A 40 2.85 -11.08 -9.45
CA ALA A 40 2.56 -11.09 -10.87
C ALA A 40 2.03 -12.45 -11.33
N LYS A 41 2.65 -13.54 -10.88
CA LYS A 41 2.16 -14.91 -11.12
C LYS A 41 0.79 -15.15 -10.51
N GLU A 42 0.57 -14.74 -9.26
CA GLU A 42 -0.74 -14.91 -8.58
C GLU A 42 -1.87 -14.13 -9.25
N LEU A 43 -1.56 -12.95 -9.79
CA LEU A 43 -2.55 -12.07 -10.44
C LEU A 43 -2.61 -12.22 -11.96
N GLU A 44 -1.85 -13.17 -12.53
CA GLU A 44 -1.77 -13.44 -13.98
C GLU A 44 -1.45 -12.19 -14.83
N ILE A 45 -0.52 -11.37 -14.34
CA ILE A 45 -0.03 -10.15 -15.03
C ILE A 45 1.50 -10.15 -15.11
N SER A 46 2.07 -9.22 -15.87
CA SER A 46 3.53 -9.11 -15.95
C SER A 46 4.12 -8.46 -14.69
N ASP A 47 5.34 -8.86 -14.34
CA ASP A 47 6.11 -8.26 -13.24
C ASP A 47 6.27 -6.73 -13.41
N ALA A 48 6.54 -6.28 -14.64
CA ALA A 48 6.57 -4.86 -14.99
C ALA A 48 5.25 -4.13 -14.68
N THR A 49 4.10 -4.79 -14.84
CA THR A 49 2.78 -4.22 -14.51
C THR A 49 2.63 -4.04 -13.00
N VAL A 50 3.05 -5.02 -12.19
CA VAL A 50 3.05 -4.90 -10.72
C VAL A 50 3.95 -3.75 -10.27
N HIS A 51 5.19 -3.70 -10.77
CA HIS A 51 6.14 -2.62 -10.48
C HIS A 51 5.56 -1.22 -10.78
N MET A 52 4.98 -1.04 -11.97
CA MET A 52 4.36 0.23 -12.36
C MET A 52 3.18 0.59 -11.44
N ARG A 53 2.30 -0.37 -11.14
CA ARG A 53 1.12 -0.16 -10.28
C ARG A 53 1.52 0.24 -8.86
N VAL A 54 2.46 -0.50 -8.25
CA VAL A 54 3.01 -0.17 -6.92
C VAL A 54 3.63 1.23 -6.91
N ARG A 55 4.43 1.58 -7.92
CA ARG A 55 5.03 2.92 -8.04
C ARG A 55 3.97 4.02 -8.11
N ARG A 56 2.90 3.83 -8.89
CA ARG A 56 1.80 4.79 -8.99
C ARG A 56 1.02 4.92 -7.68
N LEU A 57 0.75 3.81 -7.00
CA LEU A 57 0.12 3.78 -5.68
C LEU A 57 0.95 4.52 -4.63
N ALA A 58 2.28 4.36 -4.67
CA ALA A 58 3.19 5.08 -3.78
C ALA A 58 3.26 6.58 -4.10
N ALA A 59 3.39 6.94 -5.38
CA ALA A 59 3.41 8.34 -5.82
C ALA A 59 2.09 9.08 -5.49
N ALA A 60 0.96 8.36 -5.49
CA ALA A 60 -0.34 8.89 -5.08
C ALA A 60 -0.53 8.95 -3.55
N GLY A 61 0.43 8.49 -2.75
CA GLY A 61 0.35 8.46 -1.29
C GLY A 61 -0.58 7.39 -0.70
N ILE A 62 -1.10 6.47 -1.53
CA ILE A 62 -1.93 5.34 -1.08
C ILE A 62 -1.03 4.33 -0.34
N ILE A 63 0.09 3.93 -0.96
CA ILE A 63 1.16 3.21 -0.27
C ILE A 63 2.11 4.23 0.32
N ARG A 64 2.03 4.45 1.64
CA ARG A 64 2.86 5.46 2.31
C ARG A 64 4.27 5.00 2.62
N LYS A 65 4.46 3.72 2.94
CA LYS A 65 5.76 3.13 3.27
C LYS A 65 5.72 1.61 3.16
N PHE A 66 6.88 1.02 2.90
CA PHE A 66 7.17 -0.38 3.18
C PHE A 66 7.92 -0.42 4.50
N THR A 67 7.50 -1.28 5.42
CA THR A 67 8.04 -1.30 6.77
C THR A 67 7.99 -2.70 7.35
N ILE A 68 8.72 -2.89 8.44
CA ILE A 68 8.74 -4.13 9.20
C ILE A 68 7.79 -4.01 10.40
N ALA A 69 7.13 -5.10 10.75
CA ALA A 69 6.45 -5.20 12.05
C ALA A 69 7.50 -5.57 13.10
N THR A 70 7.59 -4.79 14.17
CA THR A 70 8.53 -5.03 15.27
C THR A 70 7.79 -5.33 16.55
N ASP A 71 8.35 -6.24 17.36
CA ASP A 71 7.92 -6.41 18.74
C ASP A 71 8.63 -5.37 19.61
N SER A 72 7.87 -4.38 20.08
CA SER A 72 8.42 -3.29 20.89
C SER A 72 8.95 -3.75 22.25
N ARG A 73 8.45 -4.88 22.80
CA ARG A 73 8.93 -5.44 24.08
C ARG A 73 10.29 -6.08 23.91
N LEU A 74 10.47 -6.85 22.84
CA LEU A 74 11.77 -7.48 22.54
C LEU A 74 12.83 -6.44 22.17
N LEU A 75 12.42 -5.29 21.65
CA LEU A 75 13.31 -4.15 21.39
C LEU A 75 13.59 -3.31 22.65
N GLY A 76 12.95 -3.59 23.80
CA GLY A 76 13.10 -2.80 25.01
C GLY A 76 12.60 -1.36 24.84
N TYR A 77 11.59 -1.14 24.00
CA TYR A 77 10.98 0.19 23.82
C TYR A 77 9.81 0.45 24.77
N ASP A 78 9.29 -0.58 25.42
CA ASP A 78 8.27 -0.46 26.48
C ASP A 78 8.83 0.11 27.80
N ILE A 79 10.15 0.13 27.96
CA ILE A 79 10.84 0.70 29.13
C ILE A 79 11.31 2.15 28.94
N LEU A 80 11.21 2.72 27.73
CA LEU A 80 11.55 4.12 27.50
C LEU A 80 10.34 5.03 27.82
N PRO A 81 10.47 6.00 28.75
CA PRO A 81 9.39 6.94 29.03
C PRO A 81 9.12 7.80 27.78
N SER A 82 7.87 8.22 27.61
CA SER A 82 7.32 8.84 26.39
C SER A 82 7.93 10.20 25.97
N TRP A 83 9.07 10.60 26.54
CA TRP A 83 9.80 11.83 26.24
C TRP A 83 11.31 11.60 26.05
N ALA A 84 11.78 10.34 26.07
CA ALA A 84 13.17 9.99 25.74
C ALA A 84 13.44 10.05 24.23
#